data_AF-X1U9E9-F1
#
_entry.id   AF-X1U9E9-F1
#
_cell.length_a   1.000
_cell.length_b   1.000
_cell.length_c   1.000
_cell.angle_alpha   90.00
_cell.angle_beta   90.00
_cell.angle_gamma   90.00
#
_symmetry.space_group_name_H-M   'P 1'
#
loop_
_entity.id
_entity.type
_entity.pdbx_description
1 polymer ?
#
loop_
_entity_poly.entity_id
_entity_poly.type
_entity_poly.pdbx_seq_one_letter_code
_entity_poly.pdbx_strand_id
1 'polypeptide(L)'
;RLSHGRLGWALSAALDDSLLQQRAEVRQRLLDIINADYEERFTYATELAAQFSQRRESVQEVLDLWRDWWRDLLLVKVGGNEAITNVDLEAPLIDSARGYKLAQIKAFIDSIQAAGEQLRQNANPRLVLEVLMLSMPRREESISVKYG
;
A
#
# COMPACT_ATOMS: atom_id res chain seq x y z
N ARG A 1 -8.19 9.36 15.19
CA ARG A 1 -7.77 8.27 16.11
C ARG A 1 -7.29 7.09 15.27
N LEU A 2 -6.01 7.08 14.88
CA LEU A 2 -5.39 6.07 14.01
C LEU A 2 -4.17 5.50 14.71
N SER A 3 -4.38 4.58 15.65
CA SER A 3 -3.30 3.82 16.28
C SER A 3 -3.89 2.54 16.86
N HIS A 4 -4.06 1.52 16.03
CA HIS A 4 -4.35 0.16 16.51
C HIS A 4 -3.05 -0.51 16.99
N GLY A 5 -2.53 -0.05 18.13
CA GLY A 5 -1.63 -0.90 18.94
C GLY A 5 -0.14 -0.91 18.59
N ARG A 6 0.41 0.10 17.92
CA ARG A 6 1.86 0.39 17.94
C ARG A 6 2.14 1.76 18.55
N LEU A 7 1.74 1.92 19.82
CA LEU A 7 1.93 3.15 20.62
C LEU A 7 3.39 3.62 20.71
N GLY A 8 4.38 2.79 20.38
CA GLY A 8 5.80 3.17 20.33
C GLY A 8 6.26 3.94 19.07
N TRP A 9 5.45 3.99 18.00
CA TRP A 9 5.87 4.55 16.70
C TRP A 9 5.15 5.84 16.31
N ALA A 10 3.97 6.10 16.88
CA ALA A 10 3.20 7.33 16.64
C ALA A 10 3.65 8.49 17.55
N LEU A 11 4.18 8.19 18.75
CA LEU A 11 4.65 9.22 19.69
C LEU A 11 6.09 9.68 19.40
N SER A 12 6.95 8.80 18.87
CA SER A 12 8.34 9.13 18.53
C SER A 12 8.47 9.96 17.25
N ALA A 13 7.47 9.92 16.36
CA ALA A 13 7.48 10.61 15.07
C ALA A 13 7.25 12.14 15.17
N ALA A 14 6.80 12.65 16.32
CA ALA A 14 6.68 14.09 16.53
C ALA A 14 8.02 14.76 16.89
N LEU A 15 9.09 13.98 17.09
CA LEU A 15 10.36 14.43 17.63
C LEU A 15 11.58 14.06 16.76
N ASP A 16 11.41 13.30 15.67
CA ASP A 16 12.53 12.73 14.92
C ASP A 16 12.29 12.75 13.40
N ASP A 17 12.99 13.65 12.70
CA ASP A 17 12.92 13.84 11.24
C ASP A 17 13.29 12.56 10.46
N SER A 18 14.11 11.68 11.05
CA SER A 18 14.54 10.42 10.44
C SER A 18 13.38 9.44 10.21
N LEU A 19 12.40 9.42 11.13
CA LEU A 19 11.23 8.55 11.03
C LEU A 19 10.24 9.04 9.96
N LEU A 20 10.13 10.35 9.77
CA LEU A 20 9.31 10.94 8.71
C LEU A 20 9.88 10.60 7.32
N GLN A 21 11.21 10.69 7.18
CA GLN A 21 11.89 10.33 5.95
C GLN A 21 11.73 8.84 5.62
N GLN A 22 11.90 7.95 6.59
CA GLN A 22 11.70 6.50 6.40
C GLN A 22 10.27 6.18 5.94
N ARG A 23 9.26 6.87 6.49
CA ARG A 23 7.86 6.73 6.05
C ARG A 23 7.65 7.22 4.62
N ALA A 24 8.29 8.33 4.24
CA ALA A 24 8.23 8.86 2.89
C ALA A 24 8.85 7.89 1.88
N GLU A 25 10.00 7.29 2.22
CA GLU A 25 10.70 6.31 1.37
C GLU A 25 9.88 5.04 1.16
N VAL A 26 9.31 4.46 2.22
CA VAL A 26 8.47 3.26 2.09
C VAL A 26 7.19 3.57 1.31
N ARG A 27 6.60 4.76 1.51
CA ARG A 27 5.45 5.22 0.73
C ARG A 27 5.80 5.39 -0.75
N GLN A 28 6.92 6.03 -1.06
CA GLN A 28 7.37 6.24 -2.43
C GLN A 28 7.58 4.88 -3.11
N ARG A 29 8.25 3.95 -2.44
CA ARG A 29 8.46 2.59 -2.96
C ARG A 29 7.15 1.84 -3.22
N LEU A 30 6.13 2.01 -2.37
CA LEU A 30 4.79 1.47 -2.64
C LEU A 30 4.19 2.08 -3.91
N LEU A 31 4.28 3.40 -4.08
CA LEU A 31 3.77 4.08 -5.28
C LEU A 31 4.50 3.65 -6.55
N ASP A 32 5.81 3.43 -6.47
CA ASP A 32 6.61 2.93 -7.59
C ASP A 32 6.12 1.53 -7.99
N ILE A 33 6.00 0.60 -7.04
CA ILE A 33 5.53 -0.78 -7.30
C ILE A 33 4.08 -0.83 -7.80
N ILE A 34 3.23 0.08 -7.33
CA ILE A 34 1.86 0.20 -7.83
C ILE A 34 1.83 0.54 -9.33
N ASN A 35 2.72 1.40 -9.80
CA ASN A 35 2.78 1.82 -11.20
C ASN A 35 3.74 0.96 -12.06
N ALA A 36 4.52 0.10 -11.42
CA ALA A 36 5.48 -0.80 -12.05
C ALA A 36 4.84 -1.91 -12.88
N ASP A 37 5.60 -2.45 -13.83
CA ASP A 37 5.21 -3.62 -14.61
C ASP A 37 5.36 -4.94 -13.82
N TYR A 38 5.05 -6.07 -14.46
CA TYR A 38 5.15 -7.36 -13.77
C TYR A 38 6.59 -7.79 -13.47
N GLU A 39 7.57 -7.40 -14.29
CA GLU A 39 8.97 -7.76 -14.10
C GLU A 39 9.53 -7.06 -12.85
N GLU A 40 9.28 -5.76 -12.74
CA GLU A 40 9.66 -4.95 -11.58
C GLU A 40 8.96 -5.44 -10.31
N ARG A 41 7.66 -5.73 -10.38
CA ARG A 41 6.90 -6.26 -9.24
C ARG A 41 7.44 -7.61 -8.77
N PHE A 42 7.76 -8.53 -9.67
CA PHE A 42 8.32 -9.85 -9.31
C PHE A 42 9.76 -9.77 -8.81
N THR A 43 10.55 -8.83 -9.33
CA THR A 43 11.87 -8.51 -8.77
C THR A 43 11.72 -8.07 -7.32
N TYR A 44 10.80 -7.14 -7.04
CA TYR A 44 10.53 -6.69 -5.68
C TYR A 44 9.98 -7.79 -4.76
N ALA A 45 9.12 -8.68 -5.26
CA ALA A 45 8.67 -9.85 -4.51
C ALA A 45 9.84 -10.77 -4.12
N THR A 46 10.82 -10.93 -5.01
CA THR A 46 12.03 -11.71 -4.75
C THR A 46 12.89 -11.06 -3.67
N GLU A 47 13.06 -9.73 -3.71
CA GLU A 47 13.77 -8.97 -2.67
C GLU A 47 13.09 -9.09 -1.31
N LEU A 48 11.77 -8.92 -1.25
CA LEU A 48 11.00 -9.10 -0.02
C LEU A 48 11.10 -10.53 0.52
N ALA A 49 11.09 -11.55 -0.34
CA ALA A 49 11.26 -12.94 0.08
C ALA A 49 12.66 -13.21 0.66
N ALA A 50 13.70 -12.62 0.06
CA ALA A 50 15.06 -12.68 0.60
C ALA A 50 15.16 -11.98 1.96
N GLN A 51 14.52 -10.81 2.12
CA GLN A 51 14.43 -10.11 3.40
C GLN A 51 13.65 -10.92 4.43
N PHE A 52 12.54 -11.57 4.07
CA PHE A 52 11.76 -12.40 4.97
C PHE A 52 12.60 -13.52 5.60
N SER A 53 13.50 -14.10 4.82
CA SER A 53 14.39 -15.17 5.28
C SER A 53 15.40 -14.67 6.32
N GLN A 54 15.76 -13.39 6.29
CA GLN A 54 16.69 -12.77 7.24
C GLN A 54 15.96 -12.17 8.46
N ARG A 55 14.83 -11.48 8.22
CA ARG A 55 14.02 -10.78 9.22
C ARG A 55 12.55 -10.88 8.83
N ARG A 56 11.84 -11.84 9.41
CA ARG A 56 10.41 -12.05 9.14
C ARG A 56 9.55 -10.84 9.49
N GLU A 57 9.90 -10.17 10.59
CA GLU A 57 9.15 -9.01 11.09
C GLU A 57 9.15 -7.85 10.09
N SER A 58 10.29 -7.53 9.46
CA SER A 58 10.37 -6.36 8.56
C SER A 58 9.42 -6.46 7.37
N VAL A 59 9.20 -7.65 6.83
CA VAL A 59 8.23 -7.85 5.73
C VAL A 59 6.79 -7.73 6.23
N GLN A 60 6.50 -8.16 7.46
CA GLN A 60 5.18 -7.94 8.06
C GLN A 60 4.91 -6.45 8.27
N GLU A 61 5.93 -5.66 8.63
CA GLU A 61 5.81 -4.20 8.71
C GLU A 61 5.54 -3.56 7.35
N VAL A 62 6.20 -4.02 6.28
CA VAL A 62 5.90 -3.57 4.91
C VAL A 62 4.44 -3.86 4.54
N LEU A 63 3.94 -5.07 4.82
CA LEU A 63 2.54 -5.43 4.54
C LEU A 63 1.55 -4.62 5.38
N ASP A 64 1.87 -4.35 6.65
CA ASP A 64 1.08 -3.48 7.51
C ASP A 64 0.98 -2.06 6.95
N LEU A 65 2.10 -1.48 6.52
CA LEU A 65 2.16 -0.15 5.92
C LEU A 65 1.36 -0.08 4.61
N TRP A 66 1.47 -1.11 3.77
CA TRP A 66 0.69 -1.20 2.54
C TRP A 66 -0.81 -1.24 2.85
N ARG A 67 -1.22 -2.11 3.77
CA ARG A 67 -2.62 -2.21 4.17
C ARG A 67 -3.16 -0.88 4.70
N ASP A 68 -2.40 -0.20 5.54
CA ASP A 68 -2.81 1.08 6.12
C ASP A 68 -2.97 2.15 5.04
N TRP A 69 -2.06 2.22 4.07
CA TRP A 69 -2.20 3.11 2.90
C TRP A 69 -3.45 2.81 2.07
N TRP A 70 -3.71 1.54 1.74
CA TRP A 70 -4.92 1.16 0.99
C TRP A 70 -6.20 1.39 1.79
N ARG A 71 -6.16 1.26 3.12
CA ARG A 71 -7.28 1.63 3.99
C ARG A 71 -7.54 3.13 3.98
N ASP A 72 -6.50 3.95 4.04
CA ASP A 72 -6.64 5.41 3.95
C ASP A 72 -7.25 5.80 2.58
N LEU A 73 -6.81 5.17 1.49
CA LEU A 73 -7.40 5.33 0.17
C LEU A 73 -8.89 4.93 0.12
N LEU A 74 -9.25 3.83 0.80
CA LEU A 74 -10.65 3.39 0.94
C LEU A 74 -11.48 4.44 1.67
N LEU A 75 -10.98 5.00 2.78
CA LEU A 75 -11.66 6.01 3.57
C LEU A 75 -11.91 7.29 2.76
N VAL A 76 -10.90 7.76 2.01
CA VAL A 76 -11.05 8.90 1.08
C VAL A 76 -12.12 8.62 0.03
N LYS A 77 -12.16 7.40 -0.51
CA LYS A 77 -13.12 7.03 -1.56
C LYS A 77 -14.56 6.89 -1.05
N VAL A 78 -14.76 6.46 0.20
CA VAL A 78 -16.08 6.32 0.84
C VAL A 78 -16.59 7.65 1.40
N GLY A 79 -15.71 8.60 1.75
CA GLY A 79 -16.03 9.98 2.15
C GLY A 79 -16.39 10.90 0.97
N GLY A 80 -17.23 10.41 0.05
CA GLY A 80 -17.49 11.01 -1.26
C GLY A 80 -17.79 12.51 -1.23
N ASN A 81 -17.10 13.23 -2.14
CA ASN A 81 -17.32 14.56 -2.75
C ASN A 81 -17.88 15.76 -1.94
N GLU A 82 -18.66 15.57 -0.88
CA GLU A 82 -19.28 16.62 -0.05
C GLU A 82 -18.47 16.92 1.23
N ALA A 83 -17.56 16.03 1.63
CA ALA A 83 -16.70 16.20 2.81
C ALA A 83 -15.29 16.76 2.50
N ILE A 84 -14.99 17.06 1.23
CA ILE A 84 -13.72 17.64 0.80
C ILE A 84 -13.75 19.15 1.09
N THR A 85 -13.63 19.49 2.37
CA THR A 85 -13.37 20.86 2.86
C THR A 85 -11.91 21.01 3.32
N ASN A 86 -11.04 20.04 2.99
CA ASN A 86 -9.61 20.09 3.26
C ASN A 86 -8.83 20.11 1.94
N VAL A 87 -8.91 21.26 1.28
CA VAL A 87 -8.31 21.54 -0.04
C VAL A 87 -6.78 21.31 -0.08
N ASP A 88 -6.10 21.22 1.07
CA ASP A 88 -4.64 21.30 1.13
C ASP A 88 -3.89 20.00 1.46
N LEU A 89 -4.55 18.87 1.73
CA LEU A 89 -3.88 17.59 2.06
C LEU A 89 -4.09 16.47 1.02
N GLU A 90 -4.85 16.73 -0.05
CA GLU A 90 -5.66 15.67 -0.66
C GLU A 90 -5.42 15.42 -2.16
N ALA A 91 -4.79 16.34 -2.91
CA ALA A 91 -4.78 16.25 -4.39
C ALA A 91 -4.14 14.96 -4.97
N PRO A 92 -2.94 14.50 -4.55
CA PRO A 92 -2.36 13.27 -5.10
C PRO A 92 -3.10 11.99 -4.68
N LEU A 93 -3.68 12.00 -3.48
CA LEU A 93 -4.44 10.88 -2.91
C LEU A 93 -5.83 10.77 -3.56
N ILE A 94 -6.51 11.90 -3.80
CA ILE A 94 -7.78 11.95 -4.53
C ILE A 94 -7.58 11.48 -5.98
N ASP A 95 -6.56 11.97 -6.68
CA ASP A 95 -6.30 11.55 -8.06
C ASP A 95 -5.87 10.08 -8.15
N SER A 96 -5.18 9.57 -7.12
CA SER A 96 -4.93 8.14 -6.99
C SER A 96 -6.23 7.36 -6.72
N ALA A 97 -7.11 7.86 -5.86
CA ALA A 97 -8.39 7.22 -5.51
C ALA A 97 -9.36 7.14 -6.69
N ARG A 98 -9.33 8.12 -7.61
CA ARG A 98 -10.10 8.09 -8.86
C ARG A 98 -9.71 6.92 -9.76
N GLY A 99 -8.43 6.53 -9.75
CA GLY A 99 -7.90 5.45 -10.61
C GLY A 99 -8.25 4.02 -10.19
N TYR A 100 -8.89 3.81 -9.04
CA TYR A 100 -9.23 2.47 -8.54
C TYR A 100 -10.68 2.36 -8.12
N LYS A 101 -11.38 1.28 -8.47
CA LYS A 101 -12.72 0.98 -7.96
C LYS A 101 -12.68 0.61 -6.48
N LEU A 102 -13.76 0.90 -5.75
CA LEU A 102 -13.88 0.54 -4.32
C LEU A 102 -13.67 -0.97 -4.10
N ALA A 103 -14.21 -1.78 -5.00
CA ALA A 103 -14.04 -3.24 -4.98
C ALA A 103 -12.58 -3.67 -5.19
N GLN A 104 -11.81 -2.99 -6.04
CA GLN A 104 -10.38 -3.27 -6.25
C GLN A 104 -9.56 -2.95 -5.00
N ILE A 105 -9.83 -1.81 -4.37
CA ILE A 105 -9.19 -1.40 -3.11
C ILE A 105 -9.46 -2.44 -2.02
N LYS A 106 -10.74 -2.80 -1.82
CA LYS A 106 -11.13 -3.80 -0.82
C LYS A 106 -10.47 -5.16 -1.10
N ALA A 107 -10.54 -5.64 -2.34
CA ALA A 107 -9.95 -6.92 -2.71
C ALA A 107 -8.44 -6.95 -2.43
N PHE A 108 -7.73 -5.85 -2.70
CA PHE A 108 -6.30 -5.82 -2.44
C PHE A 108 -5.94 -5.75 -0.95
N ILE A 109 -6.73 -5.03 -0.14
CA ILE A 109 -6.59 -5.07 1.32
C ILE A 109 -6.74 -6.51 1.84
N ASP A 110 -7.75 -7.24 1.35
CA ASP A 110 -7.99 -8.63 1.71
C ASP A 110 -6.80 -9.51 1.27
N SER A 111 -6.23 -9.31 0.08
CA SER A 111 -5.03 -10.01 -0.40
C SER A 111 -3.79 -9.73 0.45
N ILE A 112 -3.57 -8.49 0.90
CA ILE A 112 -2.45 -8.16 1.80
C ILE A 112 -2.59 -8.90 3.14
N GLN A 113 -3.80 -8.93 3.71
CA GLN A 113 -4.08 -9.64 4.95
C GLN A 113 -3.85 -11.15 4.80
N ALA A 114 -4.33 -11.74 3.71
CA ALA A 114 -4.12 -13.15 3.41
C ALA A 114 -2.62 -13.49 3.25
N ALA A 115 -1.87 -12.66 2.52
CA ALA A 115 -0.43 -12.84 2.36
C ALA A 115 0.32 -12.77 3.70
N GLY A 116 -0.02 -11.79 4.55
CA GLY A 116 0.56 -11.66 5.88
C GLY A 116 0.32 -12.90 6.75
N GLU A 117 -0.88 -13.49 6.68
CA GLU A 117 -1.22 -14.72 7.40
C GLU A 117 -0.50 -15.95 6.84
N GLN A 118 -0.48 -16.13 5.52
CA GLN A 118 0.24 -17.24 4.88
C GLN A 118 1.73 -17.24 5.23
N LEU A 119 2.36 -16.06 5.27
CA LEU A 119 3.75 -15.91 5.71
C LEU A 119 3.94 -16.32 7.17
N ARG A 120 3.02 -15.95 8.07
CA ARG A 120 3.05 -16.37 9.49
C ARG A 120 2.91 -17.89 9.63
N GLN A 121 2.14 -18.51 8.75
CA GLN A 121 1.96 -19.96 8.67
C GLN A 121 3.11 -20.70 7.96
N ASN A 122 4.22 -20.02 7.68
CA ASN A 122 5.41 -20.56 6.99
C ASN A 122 5.15 -21.06 5.55
N ALA A 123 4.17 -20.49 4.84
CA ALA A 123 4.04 -20.68 3.40
C ALA A 123 5.29 -20.16 2.66
N ASN A 124 5.52 -20.63 1.43
CA ASN A 124 6.67 -20.20 0.62
C ASN A 124 6.62 -18.68 0.39
N PRO A 125 7.56 -17.89 0.96
CA PRO A 125 7.46 -16.43 0.93
C PRO A 125 7.46 -15.84 -0.47
N ARG A 126 8.27 -16.41 -1.37
CA ARG A 126 8.37 -15.95 -2.75
C ARG A 126 7.04 -16.11 -3.47
N LEU A 127 6.43 -17.29 -3.38
CA LEU A 127 5.16 -17.55 -4.03
C LEU A 127 4.03 -16.66 -3.48
N VAL A 128 3.96 -16.51 -2.15
CA VAL A 128 2.95 -15.64 -1.52
C VAL A 128 3.09 -14.19 -2.00
N LEU A 129 4.32 -13.68 -2.05
CA LEU A 129 4.59 -12.30 -2.47
C LEU A 129 4.36 -12.10 -3.97
N GLU A 130 4.72 -13.05 -4.82
CA GLU A 130 4.41 -13.01 -6.27
C GLU A 130 2.89 -13.00 -6.52
N VAL A 131 2.12 -13.83 -5.80
CA VAL A 131 0.65 -13.83 -5.88
C VAL A 131 0.07 -12.49 -5.40
N LEU A 132 0.65 -11.90 -4.35
CA LEU A 132 0.27 -10.56 -3.90
C LEU A 132 0.51 -9.52 -5.00
N MET A 133 1.63 -9.57 -5.72
CA MET A 133 1.93 -8.66 -6.83
C MET A 133 0.95 -8.79 -7.99
N LEU A 134 0.51 -10.01 -8.30
CA LEU A 134 -0.52 -10.27 -9.31
C LEU A 134 -1.89 -9.73 -8.90
N SER A 135 -2.17 -9.75 -7.59
CA SER A 135 -3.41 -9.22 -7.03
C SER A 135 -3.44 -7.70 -6.93
N MET A 136 -2.27 -7.04 -7.06
CA MET A 136 -2.17 -5.59 -6.94
C MET A 136 -2.89 -4.91 -8.11
N PRO A 137 -3.91 -4.08 -7.81
CA PRO A 137 -4.74 -3.50 -8.85
C PRO A 137 -3.94 -2.57 -9.73
N ARG A 138 -4.35 -2.47 -11.00
CA ARG A 138 -3.83 -1.48 -11.94
C ARG A 138 -4.79 -0.30 -11.97
N ARG A 139 -4.24 0.90 -12.14
CA ARG A 139 -5.07 2.09 -12.36
C ARG A 139 -5.90 1.86 -13.60
N GLU A 140 -7.21 2.06 -13.50
CA GLU A 140 -8.05 2.19 -14.69
C GLU A 140 -7.67 3.51 -15.35
N GLU A 141 -6.92 3.45 -16.45
CA GLU A 141 -6.70 4.62 -17.30
C GLU A 141 -8.08 5.13 -17.72
N SER A 142 -8.42 6.35 -17.30
CA SER A 142 -9.52 7.08 -17.90
C SER A 142 -9.17 7.24 -19.37
N ILE A 143 -9.83 6.47 -20.24
CA ILE A 143 -9.73 6.61 -21.69
C ILE A 143 -10.05 8.07 -21.98
N SER A 144 -9.01 8.86 -22.25
CA SER A 144 -9.19 10.20 -22.80
C SER A 144 -9.66 9.98 -24.23
N VAL A 145 -10.99 9.94 -24.39
CA VAL A 145 -11.63 9.93 -25.70
C VAL A 145 -11.21 11.22 -26.37
N LYS A 146 -10.19 11.14 -27.24
CA LYS A 146 -9.88 12.19 -28.19
C LYS A 146 -11.09 12.34 -29.09
N TYR A 147 -11.99 13.25 -28.75
CA TYR A 147 -13.00 13.75 -29.67
C TYR A 147 -12.32 14.74 -30.63
N GLY A 148 -12.46 14.46 -31.93
CA GLY A 148 -12.29 15.42 -33.02
C GLY A 148 -10.89 15.53 -33.59
#